data_AF-A0A2T0B761-F1
#
_entry.id   AF-A0A2T0B761-F1
#
_cell.length_a   1.000
_cell.length_b   1.000
_cell.length_c   1.000
_cell.angle_alpha   90.00
_cell.angle_beta   90.00
_cell.angle_gamma   90.00
#
_symmetry.space_group_name_H-M   'P 1'
#
loop_
_entity.id
_entity.type
_entity.pdbx_description
1 polymer ?
#
loop_
_entity_poly.entity_id
_entity_poly.type
_entity_poly.pdbx_seq_one_letter_code
_entity_poly.pdbx_strand_id
1 'polypeptide(L)'
;MSKIGRNEPCPCGSGKKHKNCCIDNSNNNVVILPTNKLKTQFINEFKKNPYYKVENGSVIPIHEALKSSRNFTLAILEQMIGFLSSSEVRDDLVNVNCNDLIKLVDMGDEYFYNTIIKEILEVNGHKQFSIDNYIRNRRASDLKDSLTNSEKIILNHVAINIISEYRLKSDFKKLDYGAMKVLTEFAHQIILKGIDENINISGVTIYIDKDELKSWEIHVEDSLFQTIDVKKNIYLEWEPLSVIDNFNSINKTELCGLTSESQKKLATALTIEKLYGNDDNSIFSFSSLVIEYFGVVEKELGNIIRLHEKSPKPKRRMWNDLCNYFESHNIPQLSEKLPIYDILRALHPIRNKAAHGEFITKEDFDKVKSLTYSNRLIEFISLELTRRLEYNFSRQR
;
A
#
# COMPACT_ATOMS: atom_id res chain seq x y z
N MET A 1 -19.11 19.92 -42.86
CA MET A 1 -17.68 20.19 -42.57
C MET A 1 -16.85 19.51 -43.65
N SER A 2 -16.03 20.26 -44.39
CA SER A 2 -15.16 19.73 -45.45
C SER A 2 -14.10 18.79 -44.86
N LYS A 3 -13.86 17.65 -45.49
CA LYS A 3 -12.80 16.71 -45.09
C LYS A 3 -11.44 17.36 -45.37
N ILE A 4 -10.65 17.65 -44.33
CA ILE A 4 -9.29 18.18 -44.46
C ILE A 4 -8.40 17.19 -45.21
N GLY A 5 -7.67 17.67 -46.21
CA GLY A 5 -6.78 16.86 -47.03
C GLY A 5 -5.55 16.37 -46.25
N ARG A 6 -5.08 15.13 -46.48
CA ARG A 6 -3.92 14.53 -45.77
C ARG A 6 -2.64 15.38 -45.82
N ASN A 7 -2.46 16.20 -46.85
CA ASN A 7 -1.29 17.06 -47.03
C ASN A 7 -1.50 18.52 -46.59
N GLU A 8 -2.70 18.89 -46.13
CA GLU A 8 -3.00 20.23 -45.62
C GLU A 8 -2.43 20.43 -44.20
N PRO A 9 -2.26 21.69 -43.73
CA PRO A 9 -1.86 21.96 -42.35
C PRO A 9 -2.81 21.31 -41.34
N CYS A 10 -2.26 20.73 -40.28
CA CYS A 10 -3.03 20.00 -39.29
C CYS A 10 -3.90 20.94 -38.44
N PRO A 11 -5.20 20.65 -38.23
CA PRO A 11 -6.11 21.53 -37.50
C PRO A 11 -5.78 21.71 -36.00
N CYS A 12 -4.87 20.90 -35.45
CA CYS A 12 -4.37 21.05 -34.09
C CYS A 12 -3.42 22.26 -33.88
N GLY A 13 -3.11 23.03 -34.93
CA GLY A 13 -2.27 24.23 -34.85
C GLY A 13 -0.76 23.96 -34.84
N SER A 14 -0.31 22.72 -35.05
CA SER A 14 1.11 22.34 -35.00
C SER A 14 1.97 22.84 -36.18
N GLY A 15 1.35 23.37 -37.24
CA GLY A 15 2.03 23.78 -38.48
C GLY A 15 2.52 22.62 -39.38
N LYS A 16 2.36 21.35 -38.95
CA LYS A 16 2.74 20.15 -39.72
C LYS A 16 1.61 19.71 -40.66
N LYS A 17 1.92 18.94 -41.71
CA LYS A 17 0.91 18.30 -42.58
C LYS A 17 0.06 17.32 -41.78
N HIS A 18 -1.26 17.27 -42.03
CA HIS A 18 -2.24 16.48 -41.26
C HIS A 18 -1.85 15.00 -41.13
N LYS A 19 -1.32 14.39 -42.21
CA LYS A 19 -0.83 13.01 -42.18
C LYS A 19 0.27 12.75 -41.14
N ASN A 20 1.25 13.66 -41.03
CA ASN A 20 2.42 13.52 -40.15
C ASN A 20 2.16 14.05 -38.73
N CYS A 21 0.90 14.23 -38.34
CA CYS A 21 0.54 14.81 -37.04
C CYS A 21 -0.61 14.03 -36.39
N CYS A 22 -1.87 14.34 -36.72
CA CYS A 22 -3.01 13.69 -36.05
C CYS A 22 -3.39 12.33 -36.66
N ILE A 23 -3.03 12.05 -37.92
CA ILE A 23 -3.38 10.77 -38.58
C ILE A 23 -2.39 9.65 -38.23
N ASP A 24 -1.08 9.92 -38.24
CA ASP A 24 -0.10 8.89 -37.90
C ASP A 24 -0.01 8.64 -36.38
N ASN A 25 -0.43 9.60 -35.56
CA ASN A 25 -0.52 9.41 -34.10
C ASN A 25 -1.77 8.65 -33.63
N SER A 26 -2.74 8.32 -34.51
CA SER A 26 -3.94 7.56 -34.12
C SER A 26 -3.74 6.03 -34.11
N ASN A 27 -2.53 5.53 -34.41
CA ASN A 27 -2.18 4.10 -34.38
C ASN A 27 -1.31 3.66 -33.19
N ASN A 28 -0.98 4.57 -32.27
CA ASN A 28 -0.44 4.20 -30.95
C ASN A 28 -1.51 4.47 -29.89
N ASN A 29 -2.30 3.44 -29.58
CA ASN A 29 -3.28 3.47 -28.50
C ASN A 29 -2.58 3.58 -27.14
N VAL A 30 -2.25 4.80 -26.74
CA VAL A 30 -2.31 5.21 -25.33
C VAL A 30 -3.63 5.93 -25.18
N VAL A 31 -4.59 5.25 -24.57
CA VAL A 31 -5.84 5.88 -24.13
C VAL A 31 -5.46 6.86 -23.01
N ILE A 32 -5.28 8.12 -23.36
CA ILE A 32 -5.24 9.20 -22.37
C ILE A 32 -6.69 9.45 -21.99
N LEU A 33 -7.11 8.89 -20.84
CA LEU A 33 -8.36 9.28 -20.20
C LEU A 33 -8.28 10.78 -19.86
N PRO A 34 -9.33 11.57 -20.13
CA PRO A 34 -9.35 12.98 -19.75
C PRO A 34 -9.69 13.09 -18.27
N THR A 35 -8.70 13.04 -17.39
CA THR A 35 -8.86 13.54 -16.02
C THR A 35 -8.50 15.01 -16.01
N ASN A 36 -9.41 15.83 -15.45
CA ASN A 36 -9.16 17.23 -15.16
C ASN A 36 -7.87 17.35 -14.36
N LYS A 37 -6.80 17.81 -15.04
CA LYS A 37 -5.48 18.03 -14.46
C LYS A 37 -5.58 19.08 -13.36
N LEU A 38 -5.58 18.63 -12.10
CA LEU A 38 -4.84 19.35 -11.07
C LEU A 38 -3.43 19.56 -11.63
N LYS A 39 -2.89 20.77 -11.54
CA LYS A 39 -1.60 21.11 -12.15
C LYS A 39 -0.51 20.25 -11.52
N THR A 40 -0.03 19.22 -12.22
CA THR A 40 1.12 18.41 -11.82
C THR A 40 2.38 19.27 -11.88
N GLN A 41 3.11 19.43 -10.77
CA GLN A 41 4.29 20.31 -10.74
C GLN A 41 5.63 19.57 -10.55
N PHE A 42 5.64 18.34 -10.06
CA PHE A 42 6.89 17.62 -9.78
C PHE A 42 6.78 16.13 -10.13
N ILE A 43 7.49 15.70 -11.18
CA ILE A 43 7.78 14.29 -11.44
C ILE A 43 9.25 14.08 -11.07
N ASN A 44 9.55 13.06 -10.25
CA ASN A 44 10.93 12.72 -9.88
C ASN A 44 11.23 11.25 -10.15
N GLU A 45 12.32 10.99 -10.88
CA GLU A 45 12.83 9.63 -11.09
C GLU A 45 13.62 9.16 -9.86
N PHE A 46 13.32 7.95 -9.38
CA PHE A 46 13.98 7.36 -8.23
C PHE A 46 15.45 7.05 -8.51
N LYS A 47 16.36 7.64 -7.71
CA LYS A 47 17.78 7.26 -7.67
C LYS A 47 18.05 6.47 -6.39
N LYS A 48 18.40 5.18 -6.55
CA LYS A 48 18.72 4.26 -5.45
C LYS A 48 20.07 4.63 -4.84
N ASN A 49 20.09 5.62 -3.95
CA ASN A 49 21.20 5.85 -3.04
C ASN A 49 20.99 4.99 -1.78
N PRO A 50 22.06 4.54 -1.11
CA PRO A 50 21.90 3.95 0.21
C PRO A 50 21.25 5.01 1.11
N TYR A 51 20.19 4.63 1.84
CA TYR A 51 19.52 5.50 2.80
C TYR A 51 20.21 5.48 4.17
N TYR A 52 20.82 4.35 4.52
CA TYR A 52 21.43 4.10 5.82
C TYR A 52 22.64 3.17 5.65
N LYS A 53 23.45 3.04 6.69
CA LYS A 53 24.50 2.03 6.84
C LYS A 53 24.09 1.02 7.91
N VAL A 54 24.63 -0.18 7.83
CA VAL A 54 24.50 -1.19 8.89
C VAL A 54 25.86 -1.40 9.51
N GLU A 55 25.98 -1.11 10.81
CA GLU A 55 27.21 -1.29 11.57
C GLU A 55 26.89 -2.10 12.83
N ASN A 56 27.55 -3.26 12.99
CA ASN A 56 27.33 -4.17 14.12
C ASN A 56 25.84 -4.55 14.35
N GLY A 57 25.07 -4.66 13.27
CA GLY A 57 23.63 -4.97 13.32
C GLY A 57 22.72 -3.76 13.62
N SER A 58 23.30 -2.58 13.84
CA SER A 58 22.56 -1.34 14.05
C SER A 58 22.38 -0.56 12.76
N VAL A 59 21.20 0.03 12.58
CA VAL A 59 20.90 0.95 11.48
C VAL A 59 21.45 2.33 11.82
N ILE A 60 22.42 2.79 11.03
CA ILE A 60 23.06 4.09 11.19
C ILE A 60 22.59 5.03 10.06
N PRO A 61 21.92 6.15 10.37
CA PRO A 61 21.51 7.12 9.37
C PRO A 61 22.73 7.76 8.69
N ILE A 62 22.55 8.23 7.46
CA ILE A 62 23.59 8.96 6.72
C ILE A 62 23.64 10.41 7.16
N HIS A 63 22.47 11.01 7.43
CA HIS A 63 22.41 12.39 7.90
C HIS A 63 22.77 12.48 9.38
N GLU A 64 23.59 13.49 9.70
CA GLU A 64 23.96 13.81 11.08
C GLU A 64 22.75 14.42 11.80
N ALA A 65 22.07 13.61 12.63
CA ALA A 65 20.79 13.94 13.24
C ALA A 65 20.80 15.23 14.07
N LEU A 66 21.92 15.57 14.72
CA LEU A 66 22.01 16.74 15.59
C LEU A 66 22.34 18.03 14.84
N LYS A 67 22.47 17.98 13.52
CA LYS A 67 22.85 19.14 12.71
C LYS A 67 21.74 20.21 12.66
N SER A 68 20.50 19.81 12.39
CA SER A 68 19.33 20.70 12.25
C SER A 68 18.05 19.87 12.36
N SER A 69 16.89 20.52 12.46
CA SER A 69 15.60 19.81 12.46
C SER A 69 15.34 19.08 11.14
N ARG A 70 15.76 19.62 9.99
CA ARG A 70 15.72 18.91 8.70
C ARG A 70 16.58 17.66 8.73
N ASN A 71 17.83 17.78 9.18
CA ASN A 71 18.75 16.64 9.27
C ASN A 71 18.26 15.57 10.25
N PHE A 72 17.68 15.98 11.38
CA PHE A 72 17.02 15.09 12.33
C PHE A 72 15.90 14.29 11.66
N THR A 73 15.06 14.99 10.88
CA THR A 73 13.97 14.36 10.10
C THR A 73 14.51 13.33 9.11
N LEU A 74 15.52 13.70 8.32
CA LEU A 74 16.15 12.79 7.36
C LEU A 74 16.75 11.57 8.08
N ALA A 75 17.46 11.78 9.18
CA ALA A 75 18.04 10.69 9.96
C ALA A 75 16.98 9.73 10.53
N ILE A 76 15.85 10.25 11.03
CA ILE A 76 14.74 9.41 11.48
C ILE A 76 14.18 8.58 10.33
N LEU A 77 13.90 9.21 9.19
CA LEU A 77 13.34 8.52 8.01
C LEU A 77 14.31 7.43 7.52
N GLU A 78 15.62 7.69 7.52
CA GLU A 78 16.64 6.71 7.15
C GLU A 78 16.69 5.52 8.11
N GLN A 79 16.57 5.76 9.42
CA GLN A 79 16.46 4.68 10.40
C GLN A 79 15.20 3.85 10.19
N MET A 80 14.06 4.50 9.97
CA MET A 80 12.79 3.82 9.69
C MET A 80 12.89 2.95 8.43
N ILE A 81 13.47 3.46 7.34
CA ILE A 81 13.70 2.69 6.10
C ILE A 81 14.56 1.45 6.40
N GLY A 82 15.59 1.58 7.24
CA GLY A 82 16.41 0.45 7.66
C GLY A 82 15.69 -0.58 8.52
N PHE A 83 14.88 -0.13 9.49
CA PHE A 83 14.08 -1.04 10.32
C PHE A 83 13.02 -1.78 9.49
N LEU A 84 12.34 -1.08 8.59
CA LEU A 84 11.32 -1.66 7.70
C LEU A 84 11.90 -2.57 6.62
N SER A 85 13.19 -2.44 6.31
CA SER A 85 13.91 -3.32 5.37
C SER A 85 14.51 -4.57 6.05
N SER A 86 14.41 -4.67 7.38
CA SER A 86 14.93 -5.81 8.15
C SER A 86 14.03 -7.04 8.02
N SER A 87 14.61 -8.23 8.15
CA SER A 87 13.83 -9.48 8.29
C SER A 87 13.00 -9.54 9.57
N GLU A 88 13.51 -8.90 10.63
CA GLU A 88 12.80 -8.68 11.88
C GLU A 88 12.63 -7.17 12.08
N VAL A 89 11.43 -6.68 11.83
CA VAL A 89 11.11 -5.25 11.91
C VAL A 89 11.07 -4.81 13.37
N ARG A 90 11.71 -3.67 13.65
CA ARG A 90 11.71 -3.02 14.97
C ARG A 90 10.49 -2.11 15.11
N ASP A 91 9.31 -2.73 15.24
CA ASP A 91 8.02 -2.03 15.34
C ASP A 91 8.00 -0.98 16.46
N ASP A 92 8.69 -1.25 17.58
CA ASP A 92 8.85 -0.34 18.71
C ASP A 92 9.53 0.97 18.28
N LEU A 93 10.65 0.85 17.57
CA LEU A 93 11.43 2.00 17.11
C LEU A 93 10.77 2.74 15.96
N VAL A 94 10.11 2.02 15.04
CA VAL A 94 9.32 2.66 13.97
C VAL A 94 8.19 3.52 14.59
N ASN A 95 7.49 3.00 15.60
CA ASN A 95 6.45 3.77 16.30
C ASN A 95 7.00 4.99 17.04
N VAL A 96 8.12 4.86 17.76
CA VAL A 96 8.77 6.00 18.43
C VAL A 96 9.14 7.08 17.40
N ASN A 97 9.79 6.66 16.32
CA ASN A 97 10.19 7.56 15.24
C ASN A 97 8.99 8.29 14.61
N CYS A 98 7.88 7.60 14.32
CA CYS A 98 6.67 8.27 13.83
C CYS A 98 6.11 9.31 14.83
N ASN A 99 6.14 9.02 16.13
CA ASN A 99 5.70 9.98 17.13
C ASN A 99 6.62 11.21 17.19
N ASP A 100 7.93 11.04 17.01
CA ASP A 100 8.87 12.15 16.93
C ASP A 100 8.63 13.01 15.70
N LEU A 101 8.33 12.40 14.55
CA LEU A 101 7.93 13.12 13.34
C LEU A 101 6.66 13.95 13.56
N ILE A 102 5.65 13.39 14.24
CA ILE A 102 4.41 14.11 14.57
C ILE A 102 4.69 15.28 15.52
N LYS A 103 5.48 15.09 16.57
CA LYS A 103 5.85 16.17 17.49
C LYS A 103 6.64 17.27 16.77
N LEU A 104 7.50 16.89 15.83
CA LEU A 104 8.24 17.85 15.01
C LEU A 104 7.31 18.65 14.08
N VAL A 105 6.26 18.04 13.54
CA VAL A 105 5.21 18.77 12.81
C VAL A 105 4.48 19.75 13.75
N ASP A 106 4.10 19.29 14.93
CA ASP A 106 3.25 20.04 15.87
C ASP A 106 3.96 21.23 16.50
N MET A 107 5.22 21.05 16.87
CA MET A 107 6.00 22.03 17.64
C MET A 107 7.12 22.67 16.81
N GLY A 108 7.39 22.17 15.60
CA GLY A 108 8.46 22.66 14.75
C GLY A 108 9.84 22.50 15.39
N ASP A 109 10.72 23.47 15.11
CA ASP A 109 12.10 23.48 15.61
C ASP A 109 12.18 23.54 17.14
N GLU A 110 11.14 24.03 17.82
CA GLU A 110 11.09 24.02 19.29
C GLU A 110 11.19 22.60 19.84
N TYR A 111 10.60 21.60 19.18
CA TYR A 111 10.75 20.20 19.58
C TYR A 111 12.20 19.73 19.48
N PHE A 112 12.83 19.97 18.33
CA PHE A 112 14.20 19.58 18.08
C PHE A 112 15.16 20.22 19.10
N TYR A 113 15.08 21.52 19.33
CA TYR A 113 16.00 22.20 20.23
C TYR A 113 15.71 21.93 21.71
N ASN A 114 14.45 22.08 22.14
CA ASN A 114 14.13 22.07 23.58
C ASN A 114 13.81 20.69 24.12
N THR A 115 13.58 19.70 23.25
CA THR A 115 13.40 18.31 23.66
C THR A 115 14.62 17.51 23.26
N ILE A 116 14.87 17.33 21.96
CA ILE A 116 15.90 16.38 21.48
C ILE A 116 17.31 16.80 21.85
N ILE A 117 17.74 18.01 21.47
CA ILE A 117 19.10 18.49 21.77
C ILE A 117 19.31 18.62 23.29
N LYS A 118 18.30 19.12 24.00
CA LYS A 118 18.35 19.26 25.45
C LYS A 118 18.53 17.91 26.15
N GLU A 119 17.69 16.92 25.84
CA GLU A 119 17.75 15.57 26.43
C GLU A 119 19.11 14.91 26.18
N ILE A 120 19.65 15.01 24.96
CA ILE A 120 20.96 14.44 24.63
C ILE A 120 22.09 15.11 25.43
N LEU A 121 22.05 16.45 25.57
CA LEU A 121 23.07 17.17 26.35
C LEU A 121 22.95 16.87 27.85
N GLU A 122 21.73 16.72 28.37
CA GLU A 122 21.49 16.31 29.76
C GLU A 122 22.02 14.90 30.03
N VAL A 123 21.74 13.94 29.15
CA VAL A 123 22.27 12.56 29.25
C VAL A 123 23.80 12.53 29.20
N ASN A 124 24.42 13.42 28.42
CA ASN A 124 25.87 13.57 28.35
C ASN A 124 26.46 14.40 29.52
N GLY A 125 25.65 14.77 30.53
CA GLY A 125 26.13 15.40 31.76
C GLY A 125 26.38 16.91 31.68
N HIS A 126 25.87 17.59 30.65
CA HIS A 126 25.99 19.05 30.55
C HIS A 126 25.07 19.77 31.55
N LYS A 127 25.53 20.91 32.09
CA LYS A 127 24.74 21.74 33.02
C LYS A 127 23.70 22.59 32.27
N GLN A 128 22.51 22.77 32.85
CA GLN A 128 21.38 23.51 32.27
C GLN A 128 21.75 24.86 31.63
N PHE A 129 22.50 25.72 32.35
CA PHE A 129 22.88 27.04 31.83
C PHE A 129 23.75 26.98 30.56
N SER A 130 24.58 25.94 30.44
CA SER A 130 25.39 25.71 29.24
C SER A 130 24.53 25.24 28.06
N ILE A 131 23.47 24.49 28.33
CA ILE A 131 22.53 23.97 27.34
C ILE A 131 21.71 25.11 26.74
N ASP A 132 21.14 25.98 27.58
CA ASP A 132 20.30 27.09 27.12
C ASP A 132 21.08 28.08 26.23
N ASN A 133 22.33 28.38 26.60
CA ASN A 133 23.21 29.22 25.77
C ASN A 133 23.61 28.54 24.45
N TYR A 134 23.88 27.22 24.49
CA TYR A 134 24.17 26.46 23.28
C TYR A 134 22.99 26.46 22.30
N ILE A 135 21.78 26.16 22.80
CA ILE A 135 20.55 26.17 22.00
C ILE A 135 20.30 27.56 21.40
N ARG A 136 20.44 28.63 22.19
CA ARG A 136 20.21 30.00 21.71
C ARG A 136 21.17 30.36 20.58
N ASN A 137 22.45 30.05 20.71
CA ASN A 137 23.46 30.35 19.69
C ASN A 137 23.22 29.54 18.41
N ARG A 138 22.80 28.28 18.55
CA ARG A 138 22.56 27.37 17.43
C ARG A 138 21.30 27.71 16.62
N ARG A 139 20.22 28.12 17.27
CA ARG A 139 18.99 28.56 16.59
C ARG A 139 19.24 29.69 15.59
N ALA A 140 20.15 30.61 15.92
CA ALA A 140 20.47 31.73 15.06
C ALA A 140 21.22 31.33 13.77
N SER A 141 22.02 30.24 13.80
CA SER A 141 22.74 29.74 12.62
C SER A 141 21.89 28.86 11.71
N ASP A 142 20.89 28.18 12.25
CA ASP A 142 20.22 27.06 11.60
C ASP A 142 18.85 27.42 10.98
N LEU A 143 18.38 28.67 11.12
CA LEU A 143 17.08 29.16 10.63
C LEU A 143 16.80 28.91 9.14
N LYS A 144 17.83 28.72 8.31
CA LYS A 144 17.69 28.41 6.87
C LYS A 144 17.54 26.92 6.58
N ASP A 145 17.71 26.06 7.57
CA ASP A 145 17.70 24.61 7.44
C ASP A 145 16.53 23.94 8.20
N SER A 146 15.45 24.68 8.39
CA SER A 146 14.18 24.21 8.97
C SER A 146 13.24 23.65 7.90
N LEU A 147 12.35 22.73 8.30
CA LEU A 147 11.32 22.18 7.42
C LEU A 147 10.30 23.24 6.98
N THR A 148 9.92 23.23 5.70
CA THR A 148 8.85 24.09 5.18
C THR A 148 7.46 23.57 5.59
N ASN A 149 6.43 24.41 5.49
CA ASN A 149 5.06 23.97 5.81
C ASN A 149 4.56 22.88 4.85
N SER A 150 4.93 22.97 3.57
CA SER A 150 4.67 21.95 2.55
C SER A 150 5.30 20.59 2.92
N GLU A 151 6.55 20.61 3.39
CA GLU A 151 7.26 19.43 3.87
C GLU A 151 6.59 18.82 5.11
N LYS A 152 6.15 19.66 6.06
CA LYS A 152 5.45 19.21 7.26
C LYS A 152 4.10 18.53 6.95
N ILE A 153 3.37 18.98 5.93
CA ILE A 153 2.13 18.30 5.48
C ILE A 153 2.43 16.85 5.09
N ILE A 154 3.44 16.64 4.23
CA ILE A 154 3.85 15.31 3.78
C ILE A 154 4.30 14.46 4.97
N LEU A 155 5.12 15.03 5.84
CA LEU A 155 5.66 14.33 7.00
C LEU A 155 4.55 13.88 7.96
N ASN A 156 3.60 14.76 8.24
CA ASN A 156 2.44 14.47 9.08
C ASN A 156 1.59 13.35 8.47
N HIS A 157 1.30 13.45 7.17
CA HIS A 157 0.50 12.46 6.46
C HIS A 157 1.16 11.07 6.50
N VAL A 158 2.46 10.98 6.21
CA VAL A 158 3.21 9.71 6.25
C VAL A 158 3.24 9.14 7.66
N ALA A 159 3.57 9.94 8.68
CA ALA A 159 3.65 9.45 10.06
C ALA A 159 2.29 8.96 10.58
N ILE A 160 1.20 9.67 10.27
CA ILE A 160 -0.16 9.26 10.66
C ILE A 160 -0.59 7.97 9.96
N ASN A 161 -0.31 7.81 8.66
CA ASN A 161 -0.64 6.58 7.93
C ASN A 161 0.09 5.37 8.52
N ILE A 162 1.39 5.49 8.80
CA ILE A 162 2.17 4.41 9.40
C ILE A 162 1.66 4.07 10.81
N ILE A 163 1.38 5.06 11.65
CA ILE A 163 0.81 4.80 13.00
C ILE A 163 -0.58 4.16 12.90
N SER A 164 -1.40 4.58 11.93
CA SER A 164 -2.74 4.03 11.75
C SER A 164 -2.70 2.55 11.41
N GLU A 165 -1.71 2.11 10.63
CA GLU A 165 -1.49 0.69 10.32
C GLU A 165 -1.21 -0.12 11.59
N TYR A 166 -0.40 0.40 12.53
CA TYR A 166 -0.22 -0.24 13.85
C TYR A 166 -1.50 -0.26 14.70
N ARG A 167 -2.28 0.83 14.68
CA ARG A 167 -3.49 0.98 15.51
C ARG A 167 -4.68 0.18 15.01
N LEU A 168 -4.80 0.01 13.69
CA LEU A 168 -5.91 -0.69 13.04
C LEU A 168 -5.61 -2.15 12.75
N LYS A 169 -4.37 -2.60 13.02
CA LYS A 169 -3.98 -4.01 12.91
C LYS A 169 -4.90 -4.87 13.77
N SER A 170 -5.59 -5.80 13.12
CA SER A 170 -6.25 -6.92 13.82
C SER A 170 -5.25 -8.05 14.06
N ASP A 171 -5.48 -8.89 15.06
CA ASP A 171 -4.65 -10.09 15.36
C ASP A 171 -4.41 -11.01 14.15
N PHE A 172 -5.23 -10.89 13.11
CA PHE A 172 -5.27 -11.81 11.97
C PHE A 172 -4.80 -11.18 10.65
N LYS A 173 -4.27 -9.95 10.70
CA LYS A 173 -3.64 -9.27 9.57
C LYS A 173 -2.19 -8.99 9.90
N LYS A 174 -1.33 -9.08 8.89
CA LYS A 174 0.06 -8.60 9.02
C LYS A 174 0.10 -7.10 8.77
N LEU A 175 1.16 -6.45 9.26
CA LEU A 175 1.42 -5.06 8.92
C LEU A 175 1.98 -5.00 7.50
N ASP A 176 1.57 -4.00 6.72
CA ASP A 176 2.13 -3.75 5.40
C ASP A 176 3.47 -2.99 5.48
N TYR A 177 4.53 -3.70 5.87
CA TYR A 177 5.88 -3.11 5.96
C TYR A 177 6.39 -2.57 4.62
N GLY A 178 5.94 -3.16 3.50
CA GLY A 178 6.27 -2.69 2.16
C GLY A 178 5.70 -1.30 1.91
N ALA A 179 4.41 -1.11 2.19
CA ALA A 179 3.75 0.18 2.06
C ALA A 179 4.32 1.23 3.01
N MET A 180 4.55 0.87 4.29
CA MET A 180 5.20 1.77 5.27
C MET A 180 6.57 2.24 4.79
N LYS A 181 7.37 1.32 4.23
CA LYS A 181 8.71 1.63 3.71
C LYS A 181 8.64 2.59 2.54
N VAL A 182 7.77 2.32 1.55
CA VAL A 182 7.57 3.20 0.39
C VAL A 182 7.16 4.60 0.82
N LEU A 183 6.22 4.73 1.76
CA LEU A 183 5.81 6.03 2.30
C LEU A 183 6.98 6.77 2.98
N THR A 184 7.81 6.04 3.71
CA THR A 184 9.00 6.59 4.38
C THR A 184 10.06 7.02 3.37
N GLU A 185 10.32 6.23 2.33
CA GLU A 185 11.23 6.57 1.22
C GLU A 185 10.72 7.80 0.46
N PHE A 186 9.41 7.89 0.23
CA PHE A 186 8.77 9.03 -0.41
C PHE A 186 8.99 10.31 0.42
N ALA A 187 8.67 10.30 1.72
CA ALA A 187 8.92 11.43 2.60
C ALA A 187 10.40 11.82 2.61
N HIS A 188 11.31 10.85 2.69
CA HIS A 188 12.75 11.12 2.65
C HIS A 188 13.16 11.86 1.39
N GLN A 189 12.73 11.40 0.21
CA GLN A 189 13.06 12.06 -1.05
C GLN A 189 12.49 13.47 -1.15
N ILE A 190 11.30 13.69 -0.60
CA ILE A 190 10.66 15.01 -0.55
C ILE A 190 11.49 15.98 0.30
N ILE A 191 11.83 15.58 1.53
CA ILE A 191 12.62 16.41 2.44
C ILE A 191 14.03 16.65 1.90
N LEU A 192 14.65 15.64 1.29
CA LEU A 192 15.99 15.73 0.73
C LEU A 192 16.05 16.68 -0.48
N LYS A 193 15.02 16.65 -1.33
CA LYS A 193 14.92 17.53 -2.51
C LYS A 193 14.59 18.97 -2.12
N GLY A 194 13.82 19.14 -1.06
CA GLY A 194 13.28 20.43 -0.64
C GLY A 194 12.04 20.82 -1.46
N ILE A 195 11.05 21.39 -0.81
CA ILE A 195 9.84 21.94 -1.45
C ILE A 195 9.59 23.36 -0.96
N ASP A 196 9.24 24.26 -1.88
CA ASP A 196 8.89 25.64 -1.57
C ASP A 196 7.78 25.73 -0.51
N GLU A 197 7.94 26.67 0.41
CA GLU A 197 7.02 26.91 1.53
C GLU A 197 5.62 27.35 1.09
N ASN A 198 5.47 27.85 -0.14
CA ASN A 198 4.21 28.40 -0.64
C ASN A 198 3.38 27.41 -1.48
N ILE A 199 3.75 26.13 -1.53
CA ILE A 199 3.04 25.13 -2.30
C ILE A 199 1.87 24.55 -1.50
N ASN A 200 0.65 24.79 -1.96
CA ASN A 200 -0.55 24.21 -1.36
C ASN A 200 -0.80 22.78 -1.89
N ILE A 201 -0.22 21.77 -1.23
CA ILE A 201 -0.32 20.35 -1.63
C ILE A 201 -1.73 19.81 -1.44
N SER A 202 -2.43 19.40 -2.48
CA SER A 202 -3.77 18.77 -2.38
C SER A 202 -3.71 17.25 -2.29
N GLY A 203 -2.66 16.65 -2.85
CA GLY A 203 -2.49 15.21 -2.86
C GLY A 203 -1.15 14.79 -3.42
N VAL A 204 -0.92 13.48 -3.36
CA VAL A 204 0.28 12.84 -3.90
C VAL A 204 -0.10 11.56 -4.64
N THR A 205 0.58 11.29 -5.75
CA THR A 205 0.52 9.99 -6.42
C THR A 205 1.86 9.30 -6.24
N ILE A 206 1.84 8.06 -5.76
CA ILE A 206 3.03 7.24 -5.54
C ILE A 206 3.01 6.08 -6.53
N TYR A 207 4.04 6.00 -7.36
CA TYR A 207 4.23 4.92 -8.32
C TYR A 207 5.11 3.84 -7.72
N ILE A 208 4.60 2.61 -7.69
CA ILE A 208 5.28 1.49 -7.03
C ILE A 208 5.44 0.27 -7.96
N ASP A 209 6.45 -0.54 -7.69
CA ASP A 209 6.58 -1.89 -8.26
C ASP A 209 7.22 -2.80 -7.22
N LYS A 210 6.50 -3.87 -6.85
CA LYS A 210 6.90 -4.87 -5.83
C LYS A 210 7.37 -4.24 -4.52
N ASP A 211 6.55 -3.35 -3.97
CA ASP A 211 6.82 -2.63 -2.72
C ASP A 211 8.09 -1.78 -2.76
N GLU A 212 8.56 -1.41 -3.96
CA GLU A 212 9.61 -0.40 -4.16
C GLU A 212 9.02 0.88 -4.75
N LEU A 213 9.42 2.02 -4.19
CA LEU A 213 9.12 3.33 -4.75
C LEU A 213 9.83 3.50 -6.10
N LYS A 214 9.09 3.88 -7.15
CA LYS A 214 9.65 4.12 -8.50
C LYS A 214 9.63 5.58 -8.90
N SER A 215 8.56 6.28 -8.57
CA SER A 215 8.43 7.72 -8.76
C SER A 215 7.27 8.24 -7.91
N TRP A 216 7.14 9.55 -7.84
CA TRP A 216 6.02 10.19 -7.17
C TRP A 216 5.70 11.52 -7.84
N GLU A 217 4.46 11.96 -7.64
CA GLU A 217 3.92 13.22 -8.12
C GLU A 217 3.22 13.96 -6.99
N ILE A 218 3.38 15.28 -6.97
CA ILE A 218 2.68 16.17 -6.06
C ILE A 218 1.63 16.94 -6.84
N HIS A 219 0.41 16.90 -6.30
CA HIS A 219 -0.72 17.68 -6.79
C HIS A 219 -0.89 18.91 -5.94
N VAL A 220 -1.08 20.03 -6.61
CA VAL A 220 -1.19 21.34 -5.96
C VAL A 220 -2.52 21.98 -6.31
N GLU A 221 -3.05 22.74 -5.36
CA GLU A 221 -4.23 23.58 -5.54
C GLU A 221 -3.80 25.02 -5.84
N ASP A 222 -4.41 25.62 -6.87
CA ASP A 222 -4.34 27.06 -7.10
C ASP A 222 -5.18 27.77 -6.02
N SER A 223 -4.60 28.05 -4.85
CA SER A 223 -5.24 28.88 -3.82
C SER A 223 -4.45 30.16 -3.65
N LEU A 224 -5.08 31.29 -3.93
CA LEU A 224 -4.42 32.59 -3.92
C LEU A 224 -4.14 33.13 -2.52
N PHE A 225 -4.85 32.71 -1.46
CA PHE A 225 -4.72 33.31 -0.12
C PHE A 225 -5.26 32.42 1.00
N GLN A 226 -4.54 31.35 1.38
CA GLN A 226 -4.84 30.63 2.63
C GLN A 226 -3.56 30.35 3.42
N THR A 227 -3.65 30.53 4.74
CA THR A 227 -2.68 29.95 5.67
C THR A 227 -2.65 28.44 5.47
N ILE A 228 -1.47 27.88 5.21
CA ILE A 228 -1.29 26.46 4.97
C ILE A 228 -1.51 25.72 6.30
N ASP A 229 -2.59 24.94 6.40
CA ASP A 229 -2.79 24.00 7.50
C ASP A 229 -1.89 22.77 7.32
N VAL A 230 -0.89 22.64 8.18
CA VAL A 230 0.07 21.51 8.14
C VAL A 230 -0.56 20.17 8.51
N LYS A 231 -1.74 20.18 9.15
CA LYS A 231 -2.48 18.97 9.54
C LYS A 231 -3.61 18.62 8.59
N LYS A 232 -3.76 19.33 7.47
CA LYS A 232 -4.80 19.05 6.51
C LYS A 232 -4.66 17.64 5.94
N ASN A 233 -5.80 17.03 5.62
CA ASN A 233 -5.81 15.79 4.88
C ASN A 233 -5.49 16.07 3.40
N ILE A 234 -4.55 15.31 2.87
CA ILE A 234 -4.26 15.26 1.44
C ILE A 234 -4.68 13.89 0.93
N TYR A 235 -5.06 13.79 -0.35
CA TYR A 235 -5.32 12.49 -0.94
C TYR A 235 -4.01 11.78 -1.27
N LEU A 236 -4.01 10.45 -1.11
CA LEU A 236 -2.92 9.57 -1.48
C LEU A 236 -3.43 8.63 -2.58
N GLU A 237 -2.87 8.77 -3.78
CA GLU A 237 -3.13 7.86 -4.89
C GLU A 237 -1.98 6.85 -4.99
N TRP A 238 -2.32 5.56 -4.91
CA TRP A 238 -1.37 4.46 -4.93
C TRP A 238 -1.40 3.76 -6.29
N GLU A 239 -0.39 4.03 -7.12
CA GLU A 239 -0.35 3.61 -8.53
C GLU A 239 0.65 2.47 -8.77
N PRO A 240 0.20 1.21 -8.79
CA PRO A 240 1.08 0.10 -9.09
C PRO A 240 1.39 -0.04 -10.58
N LEU A 241 2.68 -0.10 -10.91
CA LEU A 241 3.13 -0.41 -12.27
C LEU A 241 2.80 -1.86 -12.67
N SER A 242 2.68 -2.76 -11.68
CA SER A 242 2.25 -4.14 -11.84
C SER A 242 1.02 -4.40 -10.97
N VAL A 243 -0.16 -4.42 -11.60
CA VAL A 243 -1.45 -4.66 -10.93
C VAL A 243 -1.45 -6.00 -10.19
N ILE A 244 -0.88 -7.04 -10.80
CA ILE A 244 -0.84 -8.38 -10.22
C ILE A 244 0.09 -8.46 -9.01
N ASP A 245 1.26 -7.81 -9.06
CA ASP A 245 2.17 -7.78 -7.91
C ASP A 245 1.55 -7.01 -6.76
N ASN A 246 0.83 -5.91 -7.04
CA ASN A 246 0.11 -5.15 -6.03
C ASN A 246 -0.99 -5.97 -5.34
N PHE A 247 -1.84 -6.68 -6.09
CA PHE A 247 -2.82 -7.58 -5.48
C PHE A 247 -2.15 -8.71 -4.69
N ASN A 248 -1.02 -9.21 -5.14
CA ASN A 248 -0.27 -10.24 -4.41
C ASN A 248 0.33 -9.69 -3.10
N SER A 249 0.84 -8.46 -3.08
CA SER A 249 1.28 -7.79 -1.83
C SER A 249 0.12 -7.61 -0.86
N ILE A 250 -1.01 -7.05 -1.33
CA ILE A 250 -2.25 -6.91 -0.53
C ILE A 250 -2.67 -8.26 0.05
N ASN A 251 -2.73 -9.32 -0.77
CA ASN A 251 -3.14 -10.64 -0.30
C ASN A 251 -2.19 -11.24 0.75
N LYS A 252 -0.88 -10.94 0.71
CA LYS A 252 0.06 -11.40 1.74
C LYS A 252 -0.19 -10.74 3.10
N THR A 253 -0.61 -9.49 3.08
CA THR A 253 -0.88 -8.67 4.28
C THR A 253 -2.27 -8.99 4.85
N GLU A 254 -3.29 -8.88 4.00
CA GLU A 254 -4.71 -8.95 4.33
C GLU A 254 -5.23 -10.39 4.46
N LEU A 255 -4.66 -11.31 3.67
CA LEU A 255 -5.08 -12.71 3.59
C LEU A 255 -3.92 -13.64 3.98
N CYS A 256 -3.23 -13.28 5.05
CA CYS A 256 -1.98 -13.90 5.48
C CYS A 256 -2.10 -15.38 5.93
N GLY A 257 -3.33 -15.84 6.23
CA GLY A 257 -3.61 -17.23 6.59
C GLY A 257 -3.73 -18.16 5.39
N LEU A 258 -3.97 -17.63 4.19
CA LEU A 258 -4.00 -18.43 2.95
C LEU A 258 -2.60 -18.90 2.57
N THR A 259 -2.51 -20.01 1.82
CA THR A 259 -1.22 -20.45 1.28
C THR A 259 -0.70 -19.47 0.21
N SER A 260 0.62 -19.37 0.04
CA SER A 260 1.22 -18.48 -0.97
C SER A 260 0.78 -18.78 -2.41
N GLU A 261 0.43 -20.03 -2.71
CA GLU A 261 -0.16 -20.38 -4.02
C GLU A 261 -1.55 -19.77 -4.18
N SER A 262 -2.41 -19.86 -3.16
CA SER A 262 -3.76 -19.29 -3.19
C SER A 262 -3.74 -17.76 -3.23
N GLN A 263 -2.80 -17.12 -2.51
CA GLN A 263 -2.59 -15.67 -2.60
C GLN A 263 -2.25 -15.22 -4.02
N LYS A 264 -1.37 -15.96 -4.72
CA LYS A 264 -1.02 -15.69 -6.12
C LYS A 264 -2.18 -15.93 -7.08
N LYS A 265 -2.91 -17.05 -6.92
CA LYS A 265 -4.10 -17.35 -7.73
C LYS A 265 -5.17 -16.26 -7.60
N LEU A 266 -5.42 -15.83 -6.37
CA LEU A 266 -6.35 -14.74 -6.10
C LEU A 266 -5.86 -13.42 -6.69
N ALA A 267 -4.57 -13.12 -6.64
CA ALA A 267 -4.01 -11.93 -7.27
C ALA A 267 -4.19 -11.94 -8.80
N THR A 268 -4.00 -13.10 -9.45
CA THR A 268 -4.31 -13.29 -10.87
C THR A 268 -5.79 -13.04 -11.15
N ALA A 269 -6.68 -13.63 -10.35
CA ALA A 269 -8.12 -13.47 -10.49
C ALA A 269 -8.54 -11.99 -10.38
N LEU A 270 -8.09 -11.30 -9.34
CA LEU A 270 -8.34 -9.88 -9.11
C LEU A 270 -7.79 -8.99 -10.23
N THR A 271 -6.63 -9.33 -10.80
CA THR A 271 -6.05 -8.60 -11.94
C THR A 271 -6.93 -8.70 -13.17
N ILE A 272 -7.35 -9.93 -13.52
CA ILE A 272 -8.25 -10.18 -14.64
C ILE A 272 -9.58 -9.46 -14.43
N GLU A 273 -10.12 -9.52 -13.21
CA GLU A 273 -11.34 -8.82 -12.84
C GLU A 273 -11.21 -7.29 -12.98
N LYS A 274 -10.10 -6.70 -12.55
CA LYS A 274 -9.87 -5.25 -12.72
C LYS A 274 -9.82 -4.85 -14.19
N LEU A 275 -9.28 -5.71 -15.06
CA LEU A 275 -9.14 -5.43 -16.49
C LEU A 275 -10.42 -5.64 -17.30
N TYR A 276 -11.22 -6.65 -16.95
CA TYR A 276 -12.36 -7.11 -17.79
C TYR A 276 -13.70 -7.18 -17.04
N GLY A 277 -13.70 -7.08 -15.72
CA GLY A 277 -14.86 -7.38 -14.87
C GLY A 277 -16.01 -6.39 -14.95
N ASN A 278 -15.81 -5.21 -15.53
CA ASN A 278 -16.87 -4.19 -15.68
C ASN A 278 -17.34 -4.01 -17.15
N ASP A 279 -16.80 -4.79 -18.08
CA ASP A 279 -17.15 -4.66 -19.49
C ASP A 279 -18.26 -5.68 -19.85
N ASP A 280 -19.49 -5.18 -19.85
CA ASP A 280 -20.71 -5.93 -20.24
C ASP A 280 -20.67 -6.41 -21.70
N ASN A 281 -19.80 -5.81 -22.54
CA ASN A 281 -19.59 -6.20 -23.93
C ASN A 281 -18.33 -7.05 -24.13
N SER A 282 -17.66 -7.48 -23.05
CA SER A 282 -16.44 -8.26 -23.17
C SER A 282 -16.70 -9.63 -23.80
N ILE A 283 -15.89 -9.99 -24.80
CA ILE A 283 -15.81 -11.35 -25.37
C ILE A 283 -15.18 -12.33 -24.34
N PHE A 284 -14.84 -11.84 -23.15
CA PHE A 284 -14.09 -12.56 -22.14
C PHE A 284 -14.94 -13.67 -21.50
N SER A 285 -14.41 -14.90 -21.50
CA SER A 285 -15.01 -16.01 -20.77
C SER A 285 -14.63 -15.95 -19.30
N PHE A 286 -15.63 -15.82 -18.42
CA PHE A 286 -15.44 -15.84 -16.98
C PHE A 286 -15.07 -17.22 -16.42
N SER A 287 -15.10 -18.28 -17.25
CA SER A 287 -14.83 -19.66 -16.80
C SER A 287 -13.45 -19.79 -16.14
N SER A 288 -12.40 -19.21 -16.75
CA SER A 288 -11.04 -19.25 -16.18
C SER A 288 -10.96 -18.50 -14.85
N LEU A 289 -11.66 -17.37 -14.73
CA LEU A 289 -11.65 -16.55 -13.52
C LEU A 289 -12.35 -17.25 -12.35
N VAL A 290 -13.51 -17.83 -12.62
CA VAL A 290 -14.30 -18.58 -11.64
C VAL A 290 -13.57 -19.85 -11.18
N ILE A 291 -12.83 -20.52 -12.06
CA ILE A 291 -11.98 -21.67 -11.69
C ILE A 291 -10.90 -21.26 -10.68
N GLU A 292 -10.26 -20.09 -10.85
CA GLU A 292 -9.26 -19.62 -9.88
C GLU A 292 -9.88 -19.37 -8.51
N TYR A 293 -11.05 -18.72 -8.44
CA TYR A 293 -11.78 -18.51 -7.19
C TYR A 293 -12.14 -19.82 -6.50
N PHE A 294 -12.70 -20.79 -7.24
CA PHE A 294 -13.04 -22.09 -6.67
C PHE A 294 -11.80 -22.88 -6.25
N GLY A 295 -10.71 -22.81 -7.02
CA GLY A 295 -9.45 -23.45 -6.65
C GLY A 295 -8.89 -22.95 -5.32
N VAL A 296 -8.99 -21.64 -5.05
CA VAL A 296 -8.62 -21.05 -3.76
C VAL A 296 -9.54 -21.58 -2.65
N VAL A 297 -10.86 -21.49 -2.82
CA VAL A 297 -11.84 -21.94 -1.81
C VAL A 297 -11.68 -23.43 -1.49
N GLU A 298 -11.58 -24.28 -2.51
CA GLU A 298 -11.44 -25.73 -2.35
C GLU A 298 -10.19 -26.11 -1.56
N LYS A 299 -9.06 -25.51 -1.95
CA LYS A 299 -7.77 -25.79 -1.32
C LYS A 299 -7.78 -25.37 0.14
N GLU A 300 -8.26 -24.17 0.42
CA GLU A 300 -8.12 -23.57 1.74
C GLU A 300 -9.17 -24.09 2.73
N LEU A 301 -10.39 -24.38 2.29
CA LEU A 301 -11.35 -25.15 3.11
C LEU A 301 -10.85 -26.57 3.36
N GLY A 302 -10.22 -27.21 2.36
CA GLY A 302 -9.56 -28.50 2.56
C GLY A 302 -8.48 -28.46 3.65
N ASN A 303 -7.71 -27.37 3.70
CA ASN A 303 -6.72 -27.13 4.75
C ASN A 303 -7.37 -26.94 6.13
N ILE A 304 -8.46 -26.17 6.22
CA ILE A 304 -9.22 -25.99 7.47
C ILE A 304 -9.73 -27.34 7.98
N ILE A 305 -10.37 -28.14 7.11
CA ILE A 305 -10.87 -29.47 7.49
C ILE A 305 -9.73 -30.37 7.98
N ARG A 306 -8.59 -30.38 7.29
CA ARG A 306 -7.41 -31.15 7.71
C ARG A 306 -6.97 -30.77 9.12
N LEU A 307 -6.89 -29.47 9.41
CA LEU A 307 -6.50 -28.96 10.73
C LEU A 307 -7.57 -29.28 11.79
N HIS A 308 -8.84 -29.25 11.43
CA HIS A 308 -9.95 -29.63 12.30
C HIS A 308 -9.92 -31.12 12.67
N GLU A 309 -9.72 -31.99 11.70
CA GLU A 309 -9.61 -33.46 11.88
C GLU A 309 -8.27 -33.88 12.50
N LYS A 310 -7.31 -32.95 12.70
CA LYS A 310 -5.93 -33.23 13.10
C LYS A 310 -5.25 -34.27 12.19
N SER A 311 -5.61 -34.27 10.91
CA SER A 311 -5.07 -35.21 9.95
C SER A 311 -3.66 -34.78 9.51
N PRO A 312 -2.65 -35.67 9.59
CA PRO A 312 -1.27 -35.33 9.25
C PRO A 312 -1.03 -35.17 7.75
N LYS A 313 -1.93 -35.71 6.90
CA LYS A 313 -1.77 -35.69 5.44
C LYS A 313 -2.85 -34.84 4.77
N PRO A 314 -2.48 -34.01 3.78
CA PRO A 314 -3.46 -33.32 2.96
C PRO A 314 -4.27 -34.34 2.16
N LYS A 315 -5.59 -34.36 2.38
CA LYS A 315 -6.52 -35.10 1.53
C LYS A 315 -7.10 -34.12 0.53
N ARG A 316 -6.95 -34.41 -0.78
CA ARG A 316 -7.64 -33.64 -1.81
C ARG A 316 -9.15 -33.86 -1.63
N ARG A 317 -9.89 -32.78 -1.45
CA ARG A 317 -11.35 -32.77 -1.32
C ARG A 317 -11.93 -32.07 -2.54
N MET A 318 -12.88 -32.72 -3.21
CA MET A 318 -13.66 -32.10 -4.28
C MET A 318 -14.77 -31.23 -3.69
N TRP A 319 -15.37 -30.35 -4.48
CA TRP A 319 -16.45 -29.47 -4.01
C TRP A 319 -17.58 -30.20 -3.27
N ASN A 320 -18.03 -31.34 -3.80
CA ASN A 320 -19.05 -32.17 -3.14
C ASN A 320 -18.60 -32.68 -1.77
N ASP A 321 -17.33 -33.03 -1.62
CA ASP A 321 -16.79 -33.44 -0.31
C ASP A 321 -16.84 -32.28 0.69
N LEU A 322 -16.64 -31.05 0.22
CA LEU A 322 -16.72 -29.84 1.06
C LEU A 322 -18.17 -29.57 1.47
N CYS A 323 -19.12 -29.62 0.53
CA CYS A 323 -20.55 -29.46 0.82
C CYS A 323 -21.00 -30.48 1.87
N ASN A 324 -20.72 -31.77 1.67
CA ASN A 324 -21.11 -32.84 2.57
C ASN A 324 -20.46 -32.70 3.96
N TYR A 325 -19.20 -32.25 3.99
CA TYR A 325 -18.49 -32.02 5.26
C TYR A 325 -19.17 -30.91 6.06
N PHE A 326 -19.38 -29.74 5.46
CA PHE A 326 -19.98 -28.59 6.15
C PHE A 326 -21.50 -28.72 6.39
N GLU A 327 -22.17 -29.66 5.74
CA GLU A 327 -23.54 -30.06 6.10
C GLU A 327 -23.60 -30.80 7.44
N SER A 328 -22.62 -31.69 7.67
CA SER A 328 -22.61 -32.63 8.78
C SER A 328 -21.69 -32.23 9.94
N HIS A 329 -20.78 -31.29 9.71
CA HIS A 329 -19.79 -30.84 10.68
C HIS A 329 -19.84 -29.33 10.85
N ASN A 330 -19.93 -28.90 12.11
CA ASN A 330 -19.78 -27.52 12.49
C ASN A 330 -18.31 -27.26 12.83
N ILE A 331 -17.68 -26.29 12.16
CA ILE A 331 -16.36 -25.77 12.55
C ILE A 331 -16.62 -24.48 13.33
N PRO A 332 -16.39 -24.48 14.66
CA PRO A 332 -16.63 -23.29 15.49
C PRO A 332 -15.94 -22.05 14.92
N GLN A 333 -16.49 -20.87 15.20
CA GLN A 333 -16.08 -19.56 14.68
C GLN A 333 -16.23 -19.35 13.16
N LEU A 334 -15.94 -20.34 12.31
CA LEU A 334 -16.18 -20.24 10.87
C LEU A 334 -17.67 -20.35 10.56
N SER A 335 -18.32 -21.41 11.06
CA SER A 335 -19.75 -21.66 10.89
C SER A 335 -20.65 -20.68 11.67
N GLU A 336 -20.12 -20.03 12.71
CA GLU A 336 -20.84 -18.97 13.45
C GLU A 336 -20.89 -17.65 12.66
N LYS A 337 -19.82 -17.36 11.92
CA LYS A 337 -19.68 -16.12 11.16
C LYS A 337 -20.23 -16.21 9.75
N LEU A 338 -20.33 -17.44 9.21
CA LEU A 338 -20.78 -17.70 7.86
C LEU A 338 -21.75 -18.87 7.78
N PRO A 339 -22.84 -18.75 7.02
CA PRO A 339 -23.65 -19.88 6.58
C PRO A 339 -22.90 -20.66 5.48
N ILE A 340 -21.74 -21.24 5.84
CA ILE A 340 -20.77 -21.79 4.89
C ILE A 340 -21.38 -22.90 4.02
N TYR A 341 -22.22 -23.75 4.60
CA TYR A 341 -22.91 -24.79 3.85
C TYR A 341 -23.82 -24.20 2.77
N ASP A 342 -24.63 -23.21 3.11
CA ASP A 342 -25.54 -22.56 2.16
C ASP A 342 -24.77 -21.83 1.05
N ILE A 343 -23.65 -21.19 1.39
CA ILE A 343 -22.75 -20.55 0.42
C ILE A 343 -22.17 -21.60 -0.55
N LEU A 344 -21.63 -22.70 -0.04
CA LEU A 344 -21.06 -23.76 -0.87
C LEU A 344 -22.10 -24.43 -1.77
N ARG A 345 -23.31 -24.65 -1.24
CA ARG A 345 -24.44 -25.21 -1.98
C ARG A 345 -24.91 -24.26 -3.09
N ALA A 346 -24.99 -22.95 -2.81
CA ALA A 346 -25.37 -21.94 -3.79
C ALA A 346 -24.35 -21.80 -4.94
N LEU A 347 -23.06 -21.97 -4.63
CA LEU A 347 -21.96 -21.93 -5.59
C LEU A 347 -21.80 -23.22 -6.42
N HIS A 348 -22.29 -24.36 -5.90
CA HIS A 348 -22.07 -25.67 -6.50
C HIS A 348 -22.49 -25.79 -7.98
N PRO A 349 -23.66 -25.28 -8.42
CA PRO A 349 -24.04 -25.36 -9.84
C PRO A 349 -23.06 -24.62 -10.74
N ILE A 350 -22.62 -23.43 -10.34
CA ILE A 350 -21.68 -22.59 -11.12
C ILE A 350 -20.31 -23.26 -11.16
N ARG A 351 -19.86 -23.84 -10.05
CA ARG A 351 -18.62 -24.61 -9.97
C ARG A 351 -18.63 -25.80 -10.93
N ASN A 352 -19.72 -26.55 -10.98
CA ASN A 352 -19.81 -27.70 -11.87
C ASN A 352 -19.82 -27.29 -13.34
N LYS A 353 -20.59 -26.27 -13.71
CA LYS A 353 -20.53 -25.68 -15.06
C LYS A 353 -19.08 -25.36 -15.45
N ALA A 354 -18.37 -24.62 -14.59
CA ALA A 354 -17.00 -24.21 -14.85
C ALA A 354 -16.04 -25.42 -14.99
N ALA A 355 -16.17 -26.41 -14.11
CA ALA A 355 -15.35 -27.62 -14.13
C ALA A 355 -15.58 -28.51 -15.37
N HIS A 356 -16.79 -28.48 -15.94
CA HIS A 356 -17.13 -29.19 -17.18
C HIS A 356 -16.83 -28.39 -18.46
N GLY A 357 -16.23 -27.21 -18.33
CA GLY A 357 -15.89 -26.35 -19.47
C GLY A 357 -17.11 -25.67 -20.09
N GLU A 358 -18.23 -25.62 -19.37
CA GLU A 358 -19.42 -24.90 -19.81
C GLU A 358 -19.19 -23.38 -19.75
N PHE A 359 -19.99 -22.64 -20.52
CA PHE A 359 -19.92 -21.19 -20.57
C PHE A 359 -20.41 -20.57 -19.26
N ILE A 360 -19.58 -19.71 -18.66
CA ILE A 360 -19.92 -18.94 -17.46
C ILE A 360 -20.33 -17.53 -17.86
N THR A 361 -21.56 -17.16 -17.52
CA THR A 361 -22.10 -15.82 -17.80
C THR A 361 -21.55 -14.78 -16.82
N LYS A 362 -21.71 -13.50 -17.16
CA LYS A 362 -21.44 -12.39 -16.24
C LYS A 362 -22.25 -12.51 -14.95
N GLU A 363 -23.52 -12.90 -15.04
CA GLU A 363 -24.38 -13.13 -13.87
C GLU A 363 -23.87 -14.26 -12.98
N ASP A 364 -23.41 -15.37 -13.57
CA ASP A 364 -22.80 -16.48 -12.84
C ASP A 364 -21.52 -15.99 -12.12
N PHE A 365 -20.69 -15.19 -12.79
CA PHE A 365 -19.51 -14.59 -12.18
C PHE A 365 -19.85 -13.61 -11.04
N ASP A 366 -20.84 -12.74 -11.22
CA ASP A 366 -21.25 -11.78 -10.19
C ASP A 366 -21.82 -12.47 -8.94
N LYS A 367 -22.48 -13.62 -9.11
CA LYS A 367 -22.87 -14.50 -7.99
C LYS A 367 -21.66 -15.05 -7.26
N VAL A 368 -20.63 -15.52 -7.98
CA VAL A 368 -19.38 -15.98 -7.37
C VAL A 368 -18.73 -14.84 -6.59
N LYS A 369 -18.58 -13.66 -7.21
CA LYS A 369 -18.00 -12.46 -6.59
C LYS A 369 -18.75 -12.03 -5.34
N SER A 370 -20.08 -12.00 -5.39
CA SER A 370 -20.91 -11.62 -4.24
C SER A 370 -20.72 -12.59 -3.07
N LEU A 371 -20.70 -13.89 -3.35
CA LEU A 371 -20.54 -14.90 -2.31
C LEU A 371 -19.10 -14.99 -1.79
N THR A 372 -18.09 -14.60 -2.57
CA THR A 372 -16.69 -14.60 -2.13
C THR A 372 -16.28 -13.33 -1.38
N TYR A 373 -16.71 -12.16 -1.85
CA TYR A 373 -16.35 -10.85 -1.28
C TYR A 373 -17.44 -10.20 -0.44
N SER A 374 -18.66 -10.08 -0.95
CA SER A 374 -19.75 -9.43 -0.19
C SER A 374 -20.09 -10.22 1.08
N ASN A 375 -19.98 -11.54 1.02
CA ASN A 375 -20.08 -12.42 2.19
C ASN A 375 -18.73 -12.70 2.87
N ARG A 376 -17.64 -12.06 2.44
CA ARG A 376 -16.29 -12.14 3.07
C ARG A 376 -15.78 -13.58 3.27
N LEU A 377 -16.18 -14.51 2.40
CA LEU A 377 -15.83 -15.93 2.52
C LEU A 377 -14.31 -16.14 2.59
N ILE A 378 -13.57 -15.54 1.66
CA ILE A 378 -12.11 -15.70 1.57
C ILE A 378 -11.43 -15.10 2.81
N GLU A 379 -11.91 -13.97 3.32
CA GLU A 379 -11.39 -13.33 4.52
C GLU A 379 -11.59 -14.22 5.76
N PHE A 380 -12.79 -14.80 5.94
CA PHE A 380 -13.05 -15.68 7.07
C PHE A 380 -12.32 -17.02 6.97
N ILE A 381 -12.10 -17.54 5.76
CA ILE A 381 -11.21 -18.70 5.54
C ILE A 381 -9.79 -18.36 5.98
N SER A 382 -9.25 -17.23 5.54
CA SER A 382 -7.92 -16.76 5.93
C SER A 382 -7.79 -16.60 7.44
N LEU A 383 -8.78 -15.94 8.07
CA LEU A 383 -8.88 -15.76 9.51
C LEU A 383 -8.80 -17.09 10.28
N GLU A 384 -9.59 -18.07 9.86
CA GLU A 384 -9.66 -19.38 10.52
C GLU A 384 -8.35 -20.15 10.38
N LEU A 385 -7.68 -20.03 9.22
CA LEU A 385 -6.36 -20.63 9.02
C LEU A 385 -5.30 -20.00 9.91
N THR A 386 -5.24 -18.66 10.01
CA THR A 386 -4.29 -17.95 10.88
C THR A 386 -4.39 -18.44 12.32
N ARG A 387 -5.62 -18.49 12.87
CA ARG A 387 -5.89 -18.95 14.25
C ARG A 387 -5.40 -20.36 14.51
N ARG A 388 -5.71 -21.28 13.59
CA ARG A 388 -5.34 -22.70 13.76
C ARG A 388 -3.84 -22.92 13.64
N LEU A 389 -3.15 -22.13 12.82
CA LEU A 389 -1.69 -22.19 12.74
C LEU A 389 -1.06 -21.70 14.03
N GLU A 390 -1.48 -20.55 14.56
CA GLU A 390 -0.99 -20.01 15.83
C GLU A 390 -1.25 -20.93 17.04
N TYR A 391 -2.44 -21.53 17.12
CA TYR A 391 -2.78 -22.50 18.17
C TYR A 391 -1.92 -23.77 18.14
N ASN A 392 -1.52 -24.23 16.95
CA ASN A 392 -0.64 -25.39 16.83
C ASN A 392 0.81 -25.03 17.20
N PHE A 393 1.26 -23.81 16.94
CA PHE A 393 2.59 -23.33 17.36
C PHE A 393 2.70 -23.19 18.88
N SER A 394 1.65 -22.73 19.57
CA SER A 394 1.67 -22.55 21.03
C SER A 394 1.64 -23.86 21.84
N ARG A 395 1.27 -24.99 21.22
CA ARG A 395 1.33 -26.34 21.83
C ARG A 395 2.64 -27.10 21.58
N GLN A 396 3.49 -26.59 20.68
CA GLN A 396 4.79 -27.21 20.35
C GLN A 396 5.97 -26.57 21.09
N ARG A 397 5.71 -25.47 21.83
CA ARG A 397 6.59 -24.92 22.86
C ARG A 397 6.07 -25.37 24.22
#